data_AF-A0A9D8ZBU5-F1
#
_entry.id   AF-A0A9D8ZBU5-F1
#
_cell.length_a   1.000
_cell.length_b   1.000
_cell.length_c   1.000
_cell.angle_alpha   90.00
_cell.angle_beta   90.00
_cell.angle_gamma   90.00
#
_symmetry.space_group_name_H-M   'P 1'
#
loop_
_entity.id
_entity.type
_entity.pdbx_description
1 polymer ?
#
loop_
_entity_poly.entity_id
_entity_poly.type
_entity_poly.pdbx_seq_one_letter_code
_entity_poly.pdbx_strand_id
1 'polypeptide(L)'
;MVSYDVIVVGSGAAGGTVAHDLANAGTSVLMLEAGRDYDPTVETPMFQRLQDAPLRGRPTEDKPAGFYDATIDGGWQITGEPYEVAEGSDPFQWW
;
A
#
# COMPACT_ATOMS: atom_id res chain seq x y z
N MET A 1 22.41 13.65 -14.35
CA MET A 1 20.96 13.36 -14.35
C MET A 1 20.82 11.87 -14.15
N VAL A 2 20.03 11.41 -13.18
CA VAL A 2 19.78 9.97 -13.00
C VAL A 2 18.69 9.57 -14.02
N SER A 3 18.90 8.47 -14.73
CA SER A 3 17.95 7.91 -15.70
C SER A 3 17.51 6.53 -15.25
N TYR A 4 16.25 6.20 -15.50
CA TYR A 4 15.65 4.89 -15.26
C TYR A 4 15.02 4.39 -16.55
N ASP A 5 15.07 3.08 -16.77
CA ASP A 5 14.44 2.44 -17.93
C ASP A 5 12.92 2.32 -17.74
N VAL A 6 12.48 2.10 -16.49
CA VAL A 6 11.08 1.93 -16.12
C VAL A 6 10.76 2.69 -14.83
N ILE A 7 9.59 3.32 -14.78
CA ILE A 7 9.00 3.88 -13.57
C ILE A 7 7.76 3.08 -13.21
N VAL A 8 7.71 2.53 -11.99
CA VAL A 8 6.54 1.84 -11.43
C VAL A 8 5.91 2.75 -10.38
N VAL A 9 4.64 3.08 -10.56
CA VAL A 9 3.87 3.90 -9.61
C VAL A 9 2.94 2.97 -8.84
N GLY A 10 3.17 2.85 -7.54
CA GLY A 10 2.53 1.91 -6.62
C GLY A 10 3.37 0.66 -6.38
N SER A 11 3.65 0.36 -5.12
CA SER A 11 4.41 -0.81 -4.65
C SER A 11 3.52 -1.96 -4.17
N GLY A 12 2.22 -1.89 -4.46
CA GLY A 12 1.25 -2.95 -4.16
C GLY A 12 1.55 -4.27 -4.89
N ALA A 13 0.68 -5.26 -4.70
CA ALA A 13 0.93 -6.65 -5.13
C ALA A 13 1.43 -6.80 -6.58
N ALA A 14 0.86 -6.06 -7.53
CA ALA A 14 1.32 -6.09 -8.91
C ALA A 14 2.61 -5.28 -9.14
N GLY A 15 2.68 -4.05 -8.62
CA GLY A 15 3.80 -3.15 -8.84
C GLY A 15 5.11 -3.66 -8.24
N GLY A 16 5.05 -4.21 -7.02
CA GLY A 16 6.20 -4.83 -6.37
C GLY A 16 6.72 -6.05 -7.14
N THR A 17 5.83 -6.92 -7.63
CA THR A 17 6.23 -8.08 -8.46
C THR A 17 6.88 -7.63 -9.78
N VAL A 18 6.29 -6.66 -10.48
CA VAL A 18 6.84 -6.13 -11.73
C VAL A 18 8.21 -5.49 -11.50
N ALA A 19 8.33 -4.65 -10.47
CA ALA A 19 9.60 -4.01 -10.14
C ALA A 19 10.69 -5.03 -9.79
N HIS A 20 10.35 -6.06 -9.00
CA HIS A 20 11.25 -7.15 -8.64
C HIS A 20 11.78 -7.91 -9.88
N ASP A 21 10.88 -8.33 -10.77
CA ASP A 21 11.26 -9.13 -11.93
C ASP A 21 12.10 -8.33 -12.92
N LEU A 22 11.74 -7.06 -13.17
CA LEU A 22 12.52 -6.16 -14.03
C LEU A 22 13.91 -5.88 -13.44
N ALA A 23 14.00 -5.59 -12.14
CA ALA A 23 15.27 -5.36 -11.47
C ALA A 23 16.17 -6.60 -11.54
N ASN A 24 15.62 -7.79 -11.32
CA ASN A 24 16.36 -9.06 -11.44
C ASN A 24 16.81 -9.36 -12.88
N ALA A 25 16.09 -8.87 -13.88
CA ALA A 25 16.49 -8.92 -15.28
C ALA A 25 17.58 -7.89 -15.65
N GLY A 26 18.02 -7.06 -14.71
CA GLY A 26 19.07 -6.05 -14.90
C GLY A 26 18.57 -4.68 -15.38
N THR A 27 17.26 -4.43 -15.31
CA THR A 27 16.65 -3.13 -15.69
C THR A 27 16.77 -2.13 -14.54
N SER A 28 17.06 -0.86 -14.86
CA SER A 28 17.02 0.21 -13.86
C SER A 28 15.57 0.66 -13.61
N VAL A 29 15.06 0.43 -12.40
CA VAL A 29 13.66 0.69 -12.04
C VAL A 29 13.58 1.76 -10.95
N LEU A 30 12.75 2.77 -11.19
CA LEU A 30 12.30 3.71 -10.15
C LEU A 30 10.92 3.28 -9.67
N MET A 31 10.78 2.95 -8.39
CA MET A 31 9.49 2.68 -7.77
C MET A 31 9.05 3.89 -6.93
N LEU A 32 7.82 4.32 -7.12
CA LEU A 32 7.18 5.41 -6.36
C LEU A 32 6.00 4.85 -5.59
N GLU A 33 5.90 5.16 -4.30
CA GLU A 33 4.80 4.78 -3.43
C GLU A 33 4.28 6.03 -2.73
N ALA A 34 2.96 6.15 -2.59
CA ALA A 34 2.33 7.26 -1.89
C ALA A 34 2.44 7.08 -0.37
N GLY A 35 2.40 5.83 0.09
CA GLY A 35 2.65 5.46 1.48
C GLY A 35 4.11 5.68 1.93
N ARG A 36 4.31 5.64 3.24
CA ARG A 36 5.65 5.66 3.84
C ARG A 36 6.38 4.32 3.67
N ASP A 37 7.67 4.32 3.97
CA ASP A 37 8.42 3.08 4.14
C ASP A 37 7.75 2.24 5.25
N TYR A 38 7.39 1.02 4.89
CA TYR A 38 6.60 0.09 5.69
C TYR A 38 7.46 -1.13 6.00
N ASP A 39 7.66 -1.43 7.29
CA ASP A 39 8.42 -2.59 7.73
C ASP A 39 7.49 -3.78 8.00
N PRO A 40 7.38 -4.75 7.07
CA PRO A 40 6.51 -5.91 7.24
C PRO A 40 7.00 -6.89 8.32
N THR A 41 8.13 -6.64 8.99
CA THR A 41 8.61 -7.51 10.06
C THR A 41 8.11 -7.07 11.44
N VAL A 42 7.77 -5.79 11.61
CA VAL A 42 7.35 -5.23 12.90
C VAL A 42 5.94 -4.66 12.89
N GLU A 43 5.42 -4.26 11.73
CA GLU A 43 4.16 -3.50 11.65
C GLU A 43 2.93 -4.36 11.38
N THR A 44 3.12 -5.60 10.93
CA THR A 44 2.04 -6.51 10.57
C THR A 44 1.80 -7.56 11.64
N PRO A 45 0.54 -7.84 11.97
CA PRO A 45 0.18 -8.89 12.90
C PRO A 45 0.11 -10.29 12.24
N MET A 46 0.79 -10.51 11.09
CA MET A 46 0.75 -11.75 10.31
C MET A 46 0.88 -13.03 11.15
N PHE A 47 1.70 -13.00 12.22
CA PHE A 47 1.94 -14.16 13.09
C PHE A 47 1.25 -14.08 14.46
N GLN A 48 0.42 -13.06 14.70
CA GLN A 48 -0.31 -12.90 15.95
C GLN A 48 -1.59 -13.73 15.96
N ARG A 49 -1.99 -14.28 17.11
CA ARG A 49 -3.20 -15.11 17.25
C ARG A 49 -4.41 -14.26 17.61
N LEU A 50 -5.62 -14.81 17.46
CA LEU A 50 -6.88 -14.11 17.78
C LEU A 50 -6.94 -13.56 19.21
N GLN A 51 -6.24 -14.19 20.15
CA GLN A 51 -6.13 -13.71 21.53
C GLN A 51 -5.23 -12.49 21.70
N ASP A 52 -4.31 -12.28 20.76
CA ASP A 52 -3.36 -11.16 20.75
C ASP A 52 -4.00 -9.93 20.04
N ALA A 53 -5.07 -10.16 19.26
CA ALA A 53 -5.80 -9.11 18.54
C ALA A 53 -6.73 -8.29 19.46
N PRO A 54 -6.58 -6.95 19.51
CA PRO A 54 -7.54 -6.05 20.15
C PRO A 54 -8.94 -6.27 19.61
N LEU A 55 -9.95 -6.18 20.48
CA LEU A 55 -11.36 -6.36 20.11
C LEU A 55 -11.64 -7.68 19.34
N ARG A 56 -10.80 -8.72 19.54
CA ARG A 56 -10.83 -9.99 18.79
C ARG A 56 -10.73 -9.82 17.28
N GLY A 57 -9.99 -8.81 16.82
CA GLY A 57 -9.76 -8.53 15.41
C GLY A 57 -10.94 -7.85 14.70
N ARG A 58 -11.95 -7.39 15.45
CA ARG A 58 -13.10 -6.68 14.88
C ARG A 58 -12.64 -5.40 14.15
N PRO A 59 -13.20 -5.09 12.96
CA PRO A 59 -12.99 -3.80 12.30
C PRO A 59 -13.24 -2.60 13.21
N THR A 60 -12.41 -1.59 13.05
CA THR A 60 -12.53 -0.26 13.67
C THR A 60 -12.61 0.81 12.58
N GLU A 61 -12.94 2.05 12.96
CA GLU A 61 -12.93 3.17 12.00
C GLU A 61 -11.53 3.36 11.38
N ASP A 62 -10.48 3.28 12.19
CA ASP A 62 -9.08 3.38 11.72
C ASP A 62 -8.60 2.15 10.93
N LYS A 63 -9.30 1.00 11.07
CA LYS A 63 -8.91 -0.25 10.43
C LYS A 63 -10.15 -1.02 9.95
N PRO A 64 -10.77 -0.55 8.85
CA PRO A 64 -12.07 -1.05 8.39
C PRO A 64 -12.02 -2.50 7.90
N ALA A 65 -10.86 -2.97 7.45
CA ALA A 65 -10.62 -4.37 7.08
C ALA A 65 -10.23 -5.27 8.27
N GLY A 66 -10.15 -4.72 9.48
CA GLY A 66 -9.86 -5.46 10.72
C GLY A 66 -8.37 -5.57 11.05
N PHE A 67 -8.09 -6.07 12.26
CA PHE A 67 -6.75 -6.05 12.85
C PHE A 67 -5.65 -6.62 11.95
N TYR A 68 -5.96 -7.72 11.25
CA TYR A 68 -5.00 -8.48 10.43
C TYR A 68 -4.72 -7.90 9.06
N ASP A 69 -5.46 -6.88 8.65
CA ASP A 69 -5.18 -6.20 7.40
C ASP A 69 -3.80 -5.55 7.45
N ALA A 70 -3.02 -5.71 6.38
CA ALA A 70 -1.66 -5.20 6.29
C ALA A 70 -1.62 -3.75 5.79
N THR A 71 -2.77 -3.19 5.40
CA THR A 71 -2.88 -1.79 5.02
C THR A 71 -2.65 -0.90 6.23
N ILE A 72 -1.68 -0.01 6.13
CA ILE A 72 -1.35 0.99 7.16
C ILE A 72 -1.72 2.36 6.61
N ASP A 73 -2.55 3.10 7.35
CA ASP A 73 -3.02 4.43 6.98
C ASP A 73 -3.64 4.52 5.57
N GLY A 74 -4.05 3.37 5.01
CA GLY A 74 -4.74 3.27 3.73
C GLY A 74 -6.26 3.21 3.94
N GLY A 75 -7.00 3.70 2.96
CA GLY A 75 -8.41 4.02 3.11
C GLY A 75 -9.10 4.15 1.77
N TRP A 76 -10.41 3.87 1.75
CA TRP A 76 -11.30 4.50 0.78
C TRP A 76 -11.27 6.02 0.92
N GLN A 77 -10.89 6.48 2.12
CA GLN A 77 -10.73 7.87 2.52
C GLN A 77 -9.49 7.97 3.42
N ILE A 78 -8.41 8.56 2.92
CA ILE A 78 -7.21 8.89 3.68
C ILE A 78 -7.22 10.40 3.95
N THR A 79 -6.80 10.80 5.14
CA THR A 79 -6.76 12.22 5.51
C THR A 79 -5.64 12.92 4.72
N GLY A 80 -6.02 13.90 3.89
CA GLY A 80 -5.05 14.72 3.15
C GLY A 80 -4.54 14.08 1.85
N GLU A 81 -5.32 13.20 1.21
CA GLU A 81 -4.94 12.62 -0.08
C GLU A 81 -4.61 13.71 -1.12
N PRO A 82 -3.50 13.56 -1.88
CA PRO A 82 -3.05 14.58 -2.82
C PRO A 82 -3.76 14.51 -4.18
N TYR A 83 -4.73 13.61 -4.35
CA TYR A 83 -5.38 13.35 -5.63
C TYR A 83 -6.73 14.07 -5.69
N GLU A 84 -6.94 14.80 -6.78
CA GLU A 84 -8.22 15.41 -7.10
C GLU A 84 -8.94 14.58 -8.17
N VAL A 85 -10.25 14.41 -8.01
CA VAL A 85 -11.11 13.80 -9.04
C VAL A 85 -11.64 14.93 -9.91
N ALA A 86 -11.40 14.85 -11.21
CA ALA A 86 -11.90 15.83 -12.17
C ALA A 86 -13.43 15.88 -12.17
N GLU A 87 -13.99 17.09 -12.38
CA GLU A 87 -15.43 17.30 -12.42
C GLU A 87 -16.10 16.38 -13.47
N GLY A 88 -17.16 15.68 -13.06
CA GLY A 88 -17.90 14.74 -13.90
C GLY A 88 -17.27 13.35 -14.05
N SER A 89 -16.14 13.07 -13.37
CA SER A 89 -15.56 11.72 -13.30
C SER A 89 -16.17 10.92 -12.15
N ASP A 90 -16.16 9.59 -12.30
CA ASP A 90 -16.43 8.71 -11.17
C ASP A 90 -15.37 8.93 -10.08
N PRO A 91 -15.73 8.87 -8.79
CA PRO A 91 -14.77 8.99 -7.70
C PRO A 91 -13.66 7.95 -7.84
N PHE A 92 -12.41 8.39 -7.90
CA PHE A 92 -11.29 7.47 -7.82
C PHE A 92 -11.25 6.85 -6.42
N GLN A 93 -11.09 5.53 -6.38
CA GLN A 93 -10.89 4.78 -5.15
C GLN A 93 -9.70 3.86 -5.33
N TRP A 94 -8.86 3.75 -4.31
CA TRP A 94 -7.63 2.97 -4.34
C TRP A 94 -7.86 1.45 -4.40
N TRP A 95 -9.08 0.99 -4.10
CA TRP A 95 -9.49 -0.42 -4.17
C TRP A 95 -10.97 -0.59 -4.52
#